data_AF-A0AAV2SXX3-F1
#
_entry.id   AF-A0AAV2SXX3-F1
#
_cell.length_a   1.000
_cell.length_b   1.000
_cell.length_c   1.000
_cell.angle_alpha   90.00
_cell.angle_beta   90.00
_cell.angle_gamma   90.00
#
_symmetry.space_group_name_H-M   'P 1'
#
loop_
_entity.id
_entity.type
_entity.pdbx_description
1 polymer ?
#
loop_
_entity_poly.entity_id
_entity_poly.type
_entity_poly.pdbx_seq_one_letter_code
_entity_poly.pdbx_strand_id
1 'polypeptide(L)'
;CVSNSTGDPGPYVLENSYSCENFIATSIVQEKLENDFLQPVLITLGIFFMLLVVVVMFAVFRVRLIASASKKCSLRCLHSDPTSIESNGKDILYDIFVSYSELDAAFVNEVFAAELENSDPSYSVCLASRDYQTIGTYVGDFIVQSIESSQKIILIITKNFIENDWCKFSFKAAHLEAFKNIKNRVVVVLCGDVTEKDMDLDLQSIIKMSTKL
;
A
#
# COMPACT_ATOMS: atom_id res chain seq x y z
N CYS A 1 -49.17 -18.04 -60.63
CA CYS A 1 -50.58 -18.41 -60.85
C CYS A 1 -50.95 -18.12 -62.29
N VAL A 2 -51.35 -19.14 -63.05
CA VAL A 2 -51.81 -18.99 -64.44
C VAL A 2 -53.33 -19.00 -64.43
N SER A 3 -53.94 -17.99 -65.04
CA SER A 3 -55.38 -17.98 -65.36
C SER A 3 -55.58 -18.81 -66.61
N ASN A 4 -56.34 -19.90 -66.54
CA ASN A 4 -56.77 -20.61 -67.74
C ASN A 4 -58.15 -20.11 -68.17
N SER A 5 -58.22 -19.62 -69.41
CA SER A 5 -59.36 -18.98 -70.06
C SER A 5 -60.06 -19.95 -71.04
N THR A 6 -60.60 -21.06 -70.54
CA THR A 6 -61.42 -21.99 -71.33
C THR A 6 -62.62 -22.40 -70.49
N GLY A 7 -63.80 -21.91 -70.89
CA GLY A 7 -65.05 -21.95 -70.12
C GLY A 7 -65.76 -23.31 -70.05
N ASP A 8 -65.03 -24.38 -69.77
CA ASP A 8 -65.63 -25.68 -69.45
C ASP A 8 -65.50 -25.98 -67.94
N PRO A 9 -66.55 -26.51 -67.29
CA PRO A 9 -66.53 -26.75 -65.85
C PRO A 9 -65.63 -27.93 -65.49
N GLY A 10 -64.45 -27.65 -64.93
CA GLY A 10 -63.55 -28.63 -64.31
C GLY A 10 -63.95 -28.99 -62.87
N PRO A 11 -63.42 -30.09 -62.31
CA PRO A 11 -63.84 -30.61 -61.01
C PRO A 11 -63.49 -29.65 -59.87
N TYR A 12 -64.36 -29.61 -58.86
CA TYR A 12 -64.25 -28.73 -57.71
C TYR A 12 -62.97 -29.04 -56.91
N VAL A 13 -62.02 -28.10 -56.94
CA VAL A 13 -60.82 -28.17 -56.10
C VAL A 13 -61.21 -27.73 -54.69
N LEU A 14 -61.32 -28.71 -53.78
CA LEU A 14 -61.48 -28.50 -52.35
C LEU A 14 -60.11 -28.22 -51.72
N GLU A 15 -59.56 -27.01 -51.89
CA GLU A 15 -58.71 -26.37 -50.86
C GLU A 15 -58.34 -24.94 -51.28
N ASN A 16 -58.71 -23.97 -50.46
CA ASN A 16 -58.56 -22.53 -50.76
C ASN A 16 -57.37 -21.88 -50.04
N SER A 17 -56.35 -22.63 -49.61
CA SER A 17 -55.28 -22.08 -48.78
C SER A 17 -53.89 -22.47 -49.24
N TYR A 18 -53.45 -21.88 -50.35
CA TYR A 18 -52.02 -21.70 -50.61
C TYR A 18 -51.80 -20.22 -50.94
N SER A 19 -51.69 -19.37 -49.91
CA SER A 19 -51.17 -18.01 -50.09
C SER A 19 -49.65 -18.06 -50.18
N CYS A 20 -49.09 -17.45 -51.23
CA CYS A 20 -47.65 -17.24 -51.38
C CYS A 20 -47.19 -16.02 -50.54
N GLU A 21 -47.65 -15.89 -49.31
CA GLU A 21 -47.25 -14.80 -48.40
C GLU A 21 -46.15 -15.22 -47.41
N ASN A 22 -45.88 -16.52 -47.28
CA ASN A 22 -45.06 -17.02 -46.18
C ASN A 22 -43.54 -16.90 -46.39
N PHE A 23 -43.05 -16.76 -47.64
CA PHE A 23 -41.59 -16.68 -47.91
C PHE A 23 -41.01 -15.29 -47.59
N ILE A 24 -41.76 -14.22 -47.86
CA ILE A 24 -41.34 -12.84 -47.55
C ILE A 24 -41.58 -12.53 -46.06
N ALA A 25 -42.67 -13.05 -45.48
CA ALA A 25 -42.96 -12.87 -44.06
C ALA A 25 -41.88 -13.53 -43.17
N THR A 26 -41.38 -14.72 -43.52
CA THR A 26 -40.33 -15.39 -42.75
C THR A 26 -38.98 -14.68 -42.85
N SER A 27 -38.58 -14.16 -44.02
CA SER A 27 -37.31 -13.42 -44.14
C SER A 27 -37.31 -12.08 -43.40
N ILE A 28 -38.43 -11.34 -43.41
CA ILE A 28 -38.55 -10.05 -42.69
C ILE A 28 -38.59 -10.27 -41.18
N VAL A 29 -39.27 -11.33 -40.72
CA VAL A 29 -39.31 -11.69 -39.29
C VAL A 29 -37.92 -12.14 -38.81
N GLN A 30 -37.16 -12.84 -39.64
CA GLN A 30 -35.81 -13.31 -39.28
C GLN A 30 -34.78 -12.15 -39.27
N GLU A 31 -34.84 -11.23 -40.22
CA GLU A 31 -34.00 -10.02 -40.25
C GLU A 31 -34.33 -9.05 -39.09
N LYS A 32 -35.61 -8.98 -38.70
CA LYS A 32 -36.06 -8.19 -37.56
C LYS A 32 -35.70 -8.83 -36.21
N LEU A 33 -35.75 -10.16 -36.12
CA LEU A 33 -35.33 -10.91 -34.93
C LEU A 33 -33.81 -10.79 -34.69
N GLU A 34 -33.01 -10.73 -35.74
CA GLU A 34 -31.57 -10.54 -35.63
C GLU A 34 -31.21 -9.13 -35.12
N ASN A 35 -31.84 -8.08 -35.64
CA ASN A 35 -31.55 -6.71 -35.23
C ASN A 35 -32.19 -6.30 -33.89
N ASP A 36 -33.43 -6.72 -33.61
CA ASP A 36 -34.15 -6.33 -32.38
C ASP A 36 -33.55 -6.98 -31.11
N PHE A 37 -32.84 -8.11 -31.23
CA PHE A 37 -32.22 -8.79 -30.10
C PHE A 37 -30.70 -8.58 -29.99
N LEU A 38 -29.98 -8.51 -31.12
CA LEU A 38 -28.52 -8.37 -31.09
C LEU A 38 -28.09 -6.99 -30.60
N GLN A 39 -28.77 -5.92 -31.03
CA GLN A 39 -28.45 -4.54 -30.61
C GLN A 39 -28.59 -4.31 -29.09
N PRO A 40 -29.70 -4.66 -28.42
CA PRO A 40 -29.81 -4.47 -26.96
C PRO A 40 -28.87 -5.39 -26.17
N VAL A 41 -28.55 -6.58 -26.68
CA VAL A 41 -27.57 -7.47 -26.03
C VAL A 41 -26.17 -6.85 -26.09
N LEU A 42 -25.77 -6.26 -27.22
CA LEU A 42 -24.49 -5.58 -27.33
C LEU A 42 -24.42 -4.34 -26.43
N ILE A 43 -25.49 -3.56 -26.34
CA ILE A 43 -25.56 -2.38 -25.46
C ILE A 43 -25.49 -2.79 -23.99
N THR A 44 -26.24 -3.83 -23.58
CA THR A 44 -26.24 -4.30 -22.19
C THR A 44 -24.89 -4.89 -21.78
N LEU A 45 -24.24 -5.66 -22.66
CA LEU A 45 -22.87 -6.14 -22.45
C LEU A 45 -21.87 -4.98 -22.36
N GLY A 46 -22.01 -3.97 -23.21
CA GLY A 46 -21.17 -2.77 -23.17
C GLY A 46 -21.30 -1.99 -21.87
N ILE A 47 -22.54 -1.79 -21.38
CA ILE A 47 -22.81 -1.13 -20.10
C ILE A 47 -22.24 -1.95 -18.95
N PHE A 48 -22.44 -3.27 -18.96
CA PHE A 48 -21.90 -4.16 -17.93
C PHE A 48 -20.37 -4.11 -17.87
N PHE A 49 -19.71 -4.15 -19.02
CA PHE A 49 -18.26 -4.03 -19.11
C PHE A 49 -17.76 -2.67 -18.59
N MET A 50 -18.42 -1.57 -18.98
CA MET A 50 -18.08 -0.23 -18.49
C MET A 50 -18.26 -0.11 -16.97
N LEU A 51 -19.32 -0.67 -16.40
CA LEU A 51 -19.52 -0.73 -14.94
C LEU A 51 -18.41 -1.53 -14.26
N LEU A 52 -18.01 -2.68 -14.83
CA LEU A 52 -16.91 -3.50 -14.32
C LEU A 52 -15.60 -2.70 -14.29
N VAL A 53 -15.27 -2.00 -15.38
CA VAL A 53 -14.07 -1.16 -15.46
C VAL A 53 -14.11 -0.04 -14.42
N VAL A 54 -15.25 0.63 -14.23
CA VAL A 54 -15.41 1.68 -13.22
C VAL A 54 -15.24 1.11 -11.81
N VAL A 55 -15.80 -0.07 -11.52
CA VAL A 55 -15.64 -0.74 -10.22
C VAL A 55 -14.19 -1.13 -9.97
N VAL A 56 -13.50 -1.69 -10.97
CA VAL A 56 -12.07 -2.04 -10.87
C VAL A 56 -11.23 -0.77 -10.66
N MET A 57 -11.49 0.29 -11.41
CA MET A 57 -10.80 1.57 -11.23
C MET A 57 -11.05 2.15 -9.85
N PHE A 58 -12.28 2.10 -9.34
CA PHE A 58 -12.61 2.54 -7.99
C PHE A 58 -11.94 1.66 -6.93
N ALA A 59 -11.90 0.34 -7.12
CA ALA A 59 -11.21 -0.58 -6.22
C ALA A 59 -9.70 -0.31 -6.20
N VAL A 60 -9.06 -0.15 -7.36
CA VAL A 60 -7.64 0.22 -7.48
C VAL A 60 -7.40 1.58 -6.85
N PHE A 61 -8.27 2.56 -7.06
CA PHE A 61 -8.17 3.87 -6.43
C PHE A 61 -8.31 3.77 -4.91
N ARG A 62 -9.26 2.98 -4.40
CA ARG A 62 -9.43 2.73 -2.96
C ARG A 62 -8.21 2.02 -2.37
N VAL A 63 -7.65 1.02 -3.05
CA VAL A 63 -6.40 0.35 -2.63
C VAL A 63 -5.23 1.32 -2.65
N ARG A 64 -5.07 2.14 -3.69
CA ARG A 64 -4.02 3.17 -3.77
C ARG A 64 -4.20 4.24 -2.70
N LEU A 65 -5.44 4.64 -2.40
CA LEU A 65 -5.76 5.58 -1.33
C LEU A 65 -5.49 4.99 0.05
N ILE A 66 -5.86 3.73 0.31
CA ILE A 66 -5.58 3.05 1.58
C ILE A 66 -4.07 2.80 1.73
N ALA A 67 -3.36 2.42 0.67
CA ALA A 67 -1.91 2.29 0.68
C ALA A 67 -1.20 3.65 0.85
N SER A 68 -1.74 4.72 0.23
CA SER A 68 -1.24 6.07 0.46
C SER A 68 -1.59 6.57 1.86
N ALA A 69 -2.74 6.17 2.43
CA ALA A 69 -3.16 6.52 3.77
C ALA A 69 -2.41 5.71 4.83
N SER A 70 -1.99 4.47 4.55
CA SER A 70 -1.11 3.69 5.42
C SER A 70 0.33 4.21 5.37
N LYS A 71 0.84 4.60 4.20
CA LYS A 71 2.08 5.39 4.08
C LYS A 71 1.97 6.69 4.86
N LYS A 72 0.83 7.40 4.74
CA LYS A 72 0.57 8.65 5.45
C LYS A 72 0.29 8.44 6.94
N CYS A 73 -0.22 7.30 7.39
CA CYS A 73 -0.40 6.94 8.81
C CYS A 73 0.89 6.43 9.46
N SER A 74 1.75 5.75 8.70
CA SER A 74 3.13 5.45 9.11
C SER A 74 3.90 6.76 9.34
N LEU A 75 3.73 7.77 8.47
CA LEU A 75 4.20 9.15 8.70
C LEU A 75 3.37 9.95 9.73
N ARG A 76 2.10 9.62 9.98
CA ARG A 76 1.26 10.29 10.99
C ARG A 76 1.60 9.82 12.41
N CYS A 77 2.21 8.65 12.55
CA CYS A 77 2.92 8.30 13.77
C CYS A 77 4.10 9.25 14.01
N LEU A 78 4.71 9.82 12.97
CA LEU A 78 5.84 10.74 13.05
C LEU A 78 5.40 12.15 13.46
N HIS A 79 4.24 12.61 12.96
CA HIS A 79 3.63 13.86 13.39
C HIS A 79 2.83 13.64 14.68
N SER A 80 3.54 13.53 15.80
CA SER A 80 2.90 13.66 17.12
C SER A 80 2.66 15.14 17.39
N ASP A 81 1.42 15.53 17.71
CA ASP A 81 1.11 16.88 18.20
C ASP A 81 2.08 17.24 19.35
N PRO A 82 2.60 18.47 19.43
CA PRO A 82 3.56 18.88 20.46
C PRO A 82 2.93 18.95 21.87
N THR A 83 1.66 18.59 22.03
CA THR A 83 0.97 18.64 23.32
C THR A 83 1.12 17.32 24.08
N SER A 84 1.93 17.39 25.14
CA SER A 84 2.04 16.46 26.29
C SER A 84 3.04 15.30 26.22
N ILE A 85 4.20 15.49 25.58
CA ILE A 85 5.38 14.80 26.07
C ILE A 85 5.85 15.56 27.32
N GLU A 86 5.48 15.07 28.51
CA GLU A 86 6.25 15.30 29.74
C GLU A 86 7.65 14.68 29.50
N SER A 87 8.50 15.41 28.77
CA SER A 87 9.93 15.19 28.80
C SER A 87 10.40 15.70 30.15
N ASN A 88 11.22 14.90 30.82
CA ASN A 88 11.66 15.04 32.20
C ASN A 88 12.64 16.22 32.38
N GLY A 89 12.27 17.42 31.90
CA GLY A 89 13.14 18.61 31.83
C GLY A 89 14.19 18.57 30.72
N LYS A 90 14.10 17.65 29.74
CA LYS A 90 15.06 17.54 28.63
C LYS A 90 14.49 18.15 27.35
N ASP A 91 15.24 19.06 26.74
CA ASP A 91 14.89 19.70 25.47
C ASP A 91 14.85 18.68 24.33
N ILE A 92 13.74 18.66 23.60
CA ILE A 92 13.59 17.86 22.38
C ILE A 92 14.27 18.64 21.25
N LEU A 93 15.29 18.04 20.64
CA LEU A 93 16.13 18.67 19.61
C LEU A 93 15.83 18.12 18.21
N TYR A 94 15.34 16.88 18.14
CA TYR A 94 15.08 16.18 16.88
C TYR A 94 13.67 15.60 16.87
N ASP A 95 13.08 15.52 15.67
CA ASP A 95 11.80 14.83 15.49
C ASP A 95 12.02 13.32 15.52
N ILE A 96 13.13 12.87 14.92
CA ILE A 96 13.42 11.45 14.72
C ILE A 96 14.88 11.17 15.00
N PHE A 97 15.15 10.16 15.83
CA PHE A 97 16.44 9.49 15.89
C PHE A 97 16.39 8.17 15.12
N VAL A 98 17.36 7.91 14.24
CA VAL A 98 17.47 6.65 13.50
C VAL A 98 18.73 5.90 13.93
N SER A 99 18.52 4.70 14.47
CA SER A 99 19.59 3.76 14.82
C SER A 99 19.63 2.62 13.81
N TYR A 100 20.80 2.45 13.20
CA TYR A 100 21.05 1.55 12.07
C TYR A 100 22.52 1.11 12.07
N SER A 101 22.86 0.09 11.28
CA SER A 101 24.25 -0.38 11.16
C SER A 101 25.08 0.53 10.29
N GLU A 102 26.34 0.79 10.65
CA GLU A 102 27.26 1.59 9.83
C GLU A 102 27.43 1.01 8.41
N LEU A 103 27.32 -0.32 8.26
CA LEU A 103 27.37 -0.99 6.95
C LEU A 103 26.18 -0.66 6.05
N ASP A 104 25.08 -0.19 6.62
CA ASP A 104 23.87 0.21 5.90
C ASP A 104 23.80 1.74 5.70
N ALA A 105 24.84 2.49 6.07
CA ALA A 105 24.84 3.95 6.08
C ALA A 105 24.55 4.57 4.70
N ALA A 106 25.05 3.98 3.62
CA ALA A 106 24.77 4.48 2.27
C ALA A 106 23.25 4.48 1.98
N PHE A 107 22.58 3.38 2.26
CA PHE A 107 21.13 3.27 2.08
C PHE A 107 20.37 4.22 3.03
N VAL A 108 20.75 4.25 4.31
CA VAL A 108 20.02 5.04 5.29
C VAL A 108 20.20 6.54 5.05
N ASN A 109 21.40 7.00 4.72
CA ASN A 109 21.66 8.42 4.51
C ASN A 109 21.08 8.92 3.19
N GLU A 110 21.30 8.19 2.08
CA GLU A 110 20.95 8.68 0.74
C GLU A 110 19.49 8.46 0.37
N VAL A 111 18.84 7.46 0.95
CA VAL A 111 17.45 7.12 0.63
C VAL A 111 16.54 7.43 1.80
N PHE A 112 16.74 6.78 2.94
CA PHE A 112 15.77 6.84 4.05
C PHE A 112 15.72 8.22 4.71
N ALA A 113 16.87 8.75 5.11
CA ALA A 113 16.98 10.06 5.75
C ALA A 113 16.63 11.17 4.75
N ALA A 114 17.10 11.06 3.49
CA ALA A 114 16.77 12.02 2.45
C ALA A 114 15.25 12.11 2.19
N GLU A 115 14.51 11.00 2.20
CA GLU A 115 13.05 11.04 2.07
C GLU A 115 12.35 11.73 3.25
N LEU A 116 12.88 11.58 4.48
CA LEU A 116 12.34 12.21 5.69
C LEU A 116 12.69 13.71 5.79
N GLU A 117 13.91 14.08 5.41
CA GLU A 117 14.36 15.47 5.45
C GLU A 117 13.73 16.29 4.29
N ASN A 118 13.50 15.67 3.14
CA ASN A 118 12.88 16.32 1.97
C ASN A 118 11.35 16.18 1.89
N SER A 119 10.69 15.57 2.88
CA SER A 119 9.23 15.50 2.91
C SER A 119 8.60 16.87 3.18
N ASP A 120 7.30 17.00 2.90
CA ASP A 120 6.50 18.18 3.29
C ASP A 120 5.42 17.74 4.30
N PRO A 121 5.56 18.08 5.59
CA PRO A 121 6.63 18.88 6.21
C PRO A 121 7.96 18.10 6.35
N SER A 122 9.08 18.82 6.42
CA SER A 122 10.43 18.26 6.61
C SER A 122 10.67 17.87 8.06
N TYR A 123 11.26 16.71 8.31
CA TYR A 123 11.60 16.25 9.67
C TYR A 123 13.06 16.57 10.03
N SER A 124 13.31 16.97 11.27
CA SER A 124 14.66 17.04 11.84
C SER A 124 15.12 15.64 12.26
N VAL A 125 16.11 15.08 11.54
CA VAL A 125 16.58 13.71 11.72
C VAL A 125 17.99 13.66 12.30
N CYS A 126 18.17 12.93 13.41
CA CYS A 126 19.46 12.58 13.99
C CYS A 126 19.82 11.13 13.63
N LEU A 127 21.02 10.91 13.10
CA LEU A 127 21.50 9.64 12.57
C LEU A 127 22.64 9.08 13.43
N ALA A 128 22.49 7.83 13.88
CA ALA A 128 23.43 7.21 14.81
C ALA A 128 24.90 7.17 14.33
N SER A 129 25.15 6.90 13.04
CA SER A 129 26.52 6.78 12.49
C SER A 129 27.12 8.13 12.05
N ARG A 130 26.31 9.04 11.48
CA ARG A 130 26.76 10.36 10.98
C ARG A 130 27.06 11.35 12.11
N ASP A 131 26.16 11.43 13.09
CA ASP A 131 26.18 12.53 14.05
C ASP A 131 27.05 12.20 15.29
N TYR A 132 27.31 10.91 15.54
CA TYR A 132 28.24 10.42 16.57
C TYR A 132 29.64 11.05 16.44
N GLN A 133 30.21 11.01 15.23
CA GLN A 133 31.57 11.50 14.98
C GLN A 133 31.70 13.02 15.15
N THR A 134 30.60 13.75 14.96
CA THR A 134 30.57 15.21 15.04
C THR A 134 30.49 15.72 16.48
N ILE A 135 29.91 14.92 17.40
CA ILE A 135 29.65 15.32 18.79
C ILE A 135 30.82 14.98 19.73
N GLY A 136 31.72 14.06 19.35
CA GLY A 136 32.96 13.80 20.09
C GLY A 136 32.77 13.15 21.47
N THR A 137 31.61 12.58 21.75
CA THR A 137 31.28 11.86 22.99
C THR A 137 31.49 10.35 22.86
N TYR A 138 31.31 9.59 23.94
CA TYR A 138 31.31 8.12 23.86
C TYR A 138 30.05 7.62 23.16
N VAL A 139 30.15 6.53 22.37
CA VAL A 139 29.03 6.00 21.55
C VAL A 139 27.78 5.79 22.39
N GLY A 140 27.93 5.25 23.61
CA GLY A 140 26.82 5.00 24.50
C GLY A 140 26.10 6.27 24.95
N ASP A 141 26.85 7.29 25.37
CA ASP A 141 26.29 8.56 25.85
C ASP A 141 25.55 9.29 24.73
N PHE A 142 26.14 9.29 23.53
CA PHE A 142 25.50 9.85 22.34
C PHE A 142 24.17 9.17 22.01
N ILE A 143 24.11 7.82 22.06
CA ILE A 143 22.88 7.07 21.80
C ILE A 143 21.81 7.43 22.84
N VAL A 144 22.16 7.41 24.13
CA VAL A 144 21.21 7.74 25.21
C VAL A 144 20.68 9.15 25.03
N GLN A 145 21.56 10.14 24.83
CA GLN A 145 21.18 11.53 24.67
C GLN A 145 20.33 11.75 23.41
N SER A 146 20.66 11.11 22.29
CA SER A 146 19.92 11.26 21.03
C SER A 146 18.52 10.65 21.13
N ILE A 147 18.40 9.49 21.78
CA ILE A 147 17.11 8.86 22.03
C ILE A 147 16.23 9.72 22.96
N GLU A 148 16.81 10.31 24.01
CA GLU A 148 16.06 11.16 24.95
C GLU A 148 15.66 12.52 24.35
N SER A 149 16.48 13.07 23.45
CA SER A 149 16.23 14.35 22.77
C SER A 149 15.41 14.22 21.48
N SER A 150 14.83 13.04 21.21
CA SER A 150 14.04 12.78 20.00
C SER A 150 12.58 12.43 20.31
N GLN A 151 11.66 12.91 19.46
CA GLN A 151 10.23 12.58 19.60
C GLN A 151 9.92 11.13 19.23
N LYS A 152 10.60 10.61 18.20
CA LYS A 152 10.47 9.24 17.69
C LYS A 152 11.84 8.60 17.56
N ILE A 153 11.89 7.29 17.75
CA ILE A 153 13.07 6.47 17.54
C ILE A 153 12.74 5.43 16.47
N ILE A 154 13.53 5.38 15.42
CA ILE A 154 13.45 4.37 14.37
C ILE A 154 14.65 3.43 14.50
N LEU A 155 14.38 2.13 14.65
CA LEU A 155 15.39 1.08 14.61
C LEU A 155 15.30 0.36 13.26
N ILE A 156 16.34 0.48 12.45
CA ILE A 156 16.46 -0.25 11.19
C ILE A 156 17.22 -1.53 11.46
N ILE A 157 16.49 -2.65 11.53
CA ILE A 157 17.03 -3.96 11.87
C ILE A 157 17.30 -4.73 10.59
N THR A 158 18.58 -4.85 10.28
CA THR A 158 19.14 -5.69 9.22
C THR A 158 19.99 -6.81 9.83
N LYS A 159 20.45 -7.74 9.00
CA LYS A 159 21.46 -8.71 9.41
C LYS A 159 22.74 -8.02 9.88
N ASN A 160 23.16 -6.95 9.19
CA ASN A 160 24.33 -6.16 9.56
C ASN A 160 24.18 -5.55 10.95
N PHE A 161 23.00 -5.01 11.27
CA PHE A 161 22.70 -4.44 12.59
C PHE A 161 22.87 -5.47 13.71
N ILE A 162 22.33 -6.68 13.53
CA ILE A 162 22.38 -7.74 14.54
C ILE A 162 23.82 -8.22 14.73
N GLU A 163 24.53 -8.50 13.64
CA GLU A 163 25.85 -9.15 13.68
C GLU A 163 26.99 -8.19 14.03
N ASN A 164 26.87 -6.89 13.73
CA ASN A 164 27.98 -5.95 13.86
C ASN A 164 27.78 -4.87 14.92
N ASP A 165 26.55 -4.44 15.21
CA ASP A 165 26.31 -3.31 16.10
C ASP A 165 25.59 -3.74 17.38
N TRP A 166 24.47 -4.45 17.27
CA TRP A 166 23.74 -4.94 18.43
C TRP A 166 24.54 -5.93 19.28
N CYS A 167 25.44 -6.71 18.65
CA CYS A 167 26.32 -7.63 19.38
C CYS A 167 27.33 -6.90 20.29
N LYS A 168 27.60 -5.60 20.07
CA LYS A 168 28.52 -4.82 20.88
C LYS A 168 27.85 -4.46 22.20
N PHE A 169 28.49 -4.85 23.31
CA PHE A 169 27.97 -4.62 24.65
C PHE A 169 27.60 -3.15 24.92
N SER A 170 28.45 -2.20 24.55
CA SER A 170 28.22 -0.78 24.77
C SER A 170 27.01 -0.24 24.00
N PHE A 171 26.86 -0.65 22.74
CA PHE A 171 25.74 -0.25 21.89
C PHE A 171 24.42 -0.80 22.43
N LYS A 172 24.41 -2.09 22.77
CA LYS A 172 23.26 -2.77 23.37
C LYS A 172 22.85 -2.18 24.71
N ALA A 173 23.82 -1.97 25.61
CA ALA A 173 23.57 -1.40 26.93
C ALA A 173 22.96 0.00 26.83
N ALA A 174 23.47 0.86 25.94
CA ALA A 174 22.95 2.21 25.74
C ALA A 174 21.49 2.21 25.26
N HIS A 175 21.13 1.36 24.29
CA HIS A 175 19.75 1.23 23.83
C HIS A 175 18.82 0.70 24.93
N LEU A 176 19.25 -0.33 25.66
CA LEU A 176 18.46 -0.88 26.77
C LEU A 176 18.25 0.15 27.89
N GLU A 177 19.27 0.95 28.19
CA GLU A 177 19.14 2.03 29.16
C GLU A 177 18.17 3.11 28.68
N ALA A 178 18.34 3.58 27.45
CA ALA A 178 17.51 4.63 26.88
C ALA A 178 16.03 4.22 26.78
N PHE A 179 15.75 2.97 26.43
CA PHE A 179 14.37 2.48 26.29
C PHE A 179 13.65 2.14 27.60
N LYS A 180 14.35 2.06 28.75
CA LYS A 180 13.69 1.82 30.06
C LYS A 180 12.61 2.85 30.37
N ASN A 181 12.86 4.11 30.01
CA ASN A 181 12.00 5.24 30.36
C ASN A 181 11.12 5.69 29.18
N ILE A 182 11.21 5.04 28.02
CA ILE A 182 10.54 5.47 26.79
C ILE A 182 9.46 4.45 26.43
N LYS A 183 8.22 4.94 26.38
CA LYS A 183 7.05 4.15 25.97
C LYS A 183 6.45 4.74 24.68
N ASN A 184 6.07 3.88 23.75
CA ASN A 184 5.33 4.21 22.52
C ASN A 184 6.03 5.21 21.55
N ARG A 185 7.36 5.38 21.64
CA ARG A 185 8.13 6.22 20.70
C ARG A 185 9.02 5.44 19.74
N VAL A 186 9.08 4.11 19.91
CA VAL A 186 9.97 3.23 19.13
C VAL A 186 9.20 2.62 17.96
N VAL A 187 9.74 2.81 16.77
CA VAL A 187 9.31 2.19 15.52
C VAL A 187 10.44 1.28 15.04
N VAL A 188 10.11 0.03 14.73
CA VAL A 188 11.08 -0.95 14.21
C VAL A 188 10.76 -1.21 12.74
N VAL A 189 11.78 -1.07 11.89
CA VAL A 189 11.75 -1.43 10.48
C VAL A 189 12.61 -2.68 10.30
N LEU A 190 11.99 -3.79 9.91
CA LEU A 190 12.72 -5.04 9.63
C LEU A 190 13.08 -5.07 8.14
N CYS A 191 14.38 -5.17 7.84
CA CYS A 191 14.89 -5.15 6.47
C CYS A 191 15.56 -6.47 6.09
N GLY A 192 15.13 -7.06 4.97
CA GLY A 192 15.64 -8.33 4.44
C GLY A 192 15.03 -9.56 5.12
N ASP A 193 15.67 -10.72 4.93
CA ASP A 193 15.24 -12.01 5.50
C ASP A 193 15.66 -12.18 6.96
N VAL A 194 15.37 -11.17 7.80
CA VAL A 194 15.66 -11.21 9.24
C VAL A 194 14.41 -11.66 9.98
N THR A 195 14.55 -12.68 10.83
CA THR A 195 13.45 -13.22 11.63
C THR A 195 13.68 -13.01 13.12
N GLU A 196 12.61 -13.10 13.93
CA GLU A 196 12.73 -13.03 15.40
C GLU A 196 13.67 -14.08 16.00
N LYS A 197 13.98 -15.15 15.27
CA LYS A 197 14.89 -16.22 15.70
C LYS A 197 16.36 -15.80 15.63
N ASP A 198 16.69 -14.83 14.79
CA ASP A 198 18.05 -14.31 14.60
C ASP A 198 18.43 -13.30 15.70
N MET A 199 17.46 -12.92 16.52
CA MET A 199 17.57 -11.84 17.51
C MET A 199 17.65 -12.40 18.93
N ASP A 200 18.40 -11.74 19.80
CA ASP A 200 18.45 -12.09 21.22
C ASP A 200 17.19 -11.65 21.98
N LEU A 201 17.05 -12.11 23.23
CA LEU A 201 15.87 -11.84 24.05
C LEU A 201 15.65 -10.35 24.31
N ASP A 202 16.74 -9.57 24.37
CA ASP A 202 16.70 -8.14 24.62
C ASP A 202 16.12 -7.40 23.42
N LEU A 203 16.62 -7.70 22.22
CA LEU A 203 16.10 -7.11 20.97
C LEU A 203 14.65 -7.55 20.71
N GLN A 204 14.33 -8.82 20.93
CA GLN A 204 12.95 -9.31 20.85
C GLN A 204 12.01 -8.56 21.80
N SER A 205 12.47 -8.22 23.01
CA SER A 205 11.69 -7.48 23.99
C SER A 205 11.42 -6.05 23.56
N ILE A 206 12.42 -5.37 22.99
CA ILE A 206 12.26 -4.03 22.39
C ILE A 206 11.24 -4.07 21.26
N ILE A 207 11.37 -5.06 20.36
CA ILE A 207 10.50 -5.23 19.20
C ILE A 207 9.05 -5.46 19.63
N LYS A 208 8.81 -6.28 20.66
CA LYS A 208 7.47 -6.53 21.22
C LYS A 208 6.82 -5.28 21.82
N MET A 209 7.62 -4.35 22.35
CA MET A 209 7.14 -3.09 22.92
C MET A 209 6.99 -1.98 21.86
N SER A 210 7.48 -2.20 20.65
CA SER A 210 7.55 -1.21 19.57
C SER A 210 6.44 -1.36 18.52
N THR A 211 6.26 -0.32 17.70
CA THR A 211 5.44 -0.42 16.48
C THR A 211 6.28 -1.00 15.35
N LYS A 212 5.86 -2.10 14.71
CA LYS A 212 6.58 -2.74 13.61
C LYS A 212 6.07 -2.23 12.25
N LEU A 213 6.98 -1.93 11.34
CA LEU A 213 6.72 -1.58 9.93
C LEU A 213 7.30 -2.64 8.99
#